data_AF-A0A1C4DJM6-F1
#
_entry.id   AF-A0A1C4DJM6-F1
#
_cell.length_a   1.000
_cell.length_b   1.000
_cell.length_c   1.000
_cell.angle_alpha   90.00
_cell.angle_beta   90.00
_cell.angle_gamma   90.00
#
_symmetry.space_group_name_H-M   'P 1'
#
loop_
_entity.id
_entity.type
_entity.pdbx_description
1 polymer ?
#
loop_
_entity_poly.entity_id
_entity_poly.type
_entity_poly.pdbx_seq_one_letter_code
_entity_poly.pdbx_strand_id
1 'polypeptide(L)'
;MIKRTLYFGNPAYLKTANEQLVVDLKDEESKSASIEDIGIVILDHPQISITQALISKLLANNVALITCDATHHPVGLFLNLDGHTLQSQKFQAQVEVSIPLKSVPPGS
;
A
#
# COMPACT_ATOMS: atom_id res chain seq x y z
N MET A 1 -0.19 -17.50 1.87
CA MET A 1 -1.47 -16.81 2.15
C MET A 1 -1.63 -15.67 1.16
N ILE A 2 -2.82 -15.44 0.61
CA ILE A 2 -3.06 -14.39 -0.38
C ILE A 2 -3.21 -13.06 0.35
N LYS A 3 -2.28 -12.12 0.10
CA LYS A 3 -2.36 -10.76 0.62
C LYS A 3 -3.45 -9.98 -0.14
N ARG A 4 -4.21 -9.15 0.57
CA ARG A 4 -5.28 -8.31 0.04
C ARG A 4 -4.75 -6.95 -0.39
N THR A 5 -5.37 -6.41 -1.44
CA THR A 5 -5.27 -4.99 -1.79
C THR A 5 -6.47 -4.27 -1.19
N LEU A 6 -6.23 -3.22 -0.41
CA LEU A 6 -7.27 -2.33 0.09
C LEU A 6 -7.25 -1.02 -0.69
N TYR A 7 -8.40 -0.63 -1.20
CA TYR A 7 -8.59 0.60 -1.97
C TYR A 7 -9.51 1.55 -1.21
N PHE A 8 -9.08 2.79 -1.06
CA PHE A 8 -9.83 3.85 -0.38
C PHE A 8 -10.14 4.95 -1.39
N GLY A 9 -11.36 4.93 -1.96
CA GLY A 9 -11.84 5.95 -2.91
C GLY A 9 -12.89 6.91 -2.33
N ASN A 10 -13.14 6.85 -1.02
CA ASN A 10 -14.09 7.68 -0.29
C ASN A 10 -13.39 8.42 0.84
N PRO A 11 -13.98 9.51 1.38
CA PRO A 11 -13.49 10.15 2.61
C PRO A 11 -13.39 9.12 3.74
N ALA A 12 -12.22 9.03 4.37
CA ALA A 12 -11.97 8.06 5.44
C ALA A 12 -10.89 8.56 6.39
N TYR A 13 -11.02 8.20 7.67
CA TYR A 13 -9.95 8.32 8.65
C TYR A 13 -9.38 6.94 8.96
N LEU A 14 -8.11 6.73 8.61
CA LEU A 14 -7.40 5.47 8.70
C LEU A 14 -6.46 5.51 9.91
N LYS A 15 -6.65 4.58 10.84
CA LYS A 15 -5.84 4.46 12.06
C LYS A 15 -5.52 2.99 12.34
N THR A 16 -4.79 2.73 13.41
CA THR A 16 -4.50 1.36 13.86
C THR A 16 -4.92 1.15 15.29
N ALA A 17 -5.41 -0.06 15.59
CA ALA A 17 -5.67 -0.57 16.93
C ALA A 17 -5.50 -2.10 16.91
N ASN A 18 -4.84 -2.68 17.92
CA ASN A 18 -4.70 -4.15 18.07
C ASN A 18 -4.18 -4.87 16.81
N GLU A 19 -3.12 -4.34 16.17
CA GLU A 19 -2.56 -4.84 14.89
C GLU A 19 -3.56 -4.88 13.71
N GLN A 20 -4.67 -4.17 13.83
CA GLN A 20 -5.64 -3.97 12.76
C GLN A 20 -5.45 -2.58 12.14
N LEU A 21 -5.74 -2.48 10.85
CA LEU A 21 -6.10 -1.24 10.19
C LEU A 21 -7.58 -0.98 10.51
N VAL A 22 -7.88 0.18 11.08
CA VAL A 22 -9.24 0.63 11.40
C VAL A 22 -9.62 1.76 10.45
N VAL A 23 -10.80 1.65 9.85
CA VAL A 23 -11.37 2.59 8.89
C VAL A 23 -12.59 3.23 9.54
N ASP A 24 -12.48 4.53 9.82
CA ASP A 24 -13.63 5.34 10.22
C ASP A 24 -14.17 6.05 8.97
N LEU A 25 -15.40 5.71 8.60
CA LEU A 25 -16.16 6.37 7.56
C LEU A 25 -17.19 7.28 8.22
N LYS A 26 -17.56 8.37 7.54
CA LYS A 26 -18.59 9.27 8.05
C LYS A 26 -19.93 8.54 8.09
N ASP A 27 -20.62 8.58 9.22
CA ASP A 27 -21.97 8.02 9.42
C ASP A 27 -22.07 6.48 9.25
N GLU A 28 -20.96 5.75 9.31
CA GLU A 28 -20.93 4.28 9.33
C GLU A 28 -20.17 3.75 10.54
N GLU A 29 -20.43 2.49 10.89
CA GLU A 29 -19.62 1.77 11.88
C GLU A 29 -18.18 1.56 11.37
N SER A 30 -17.22 1.69 12.28
CA SER A 30 -15.81 1.46 11.98
C SER A 30 -15.59 0.04 11.48
N LYS A 31 -14.86 -0.09 10.38
CA LYS A 31 -14.46 -1.38 9.80
C LYS A 31 -13.00 -1.65 10.11
N SER A 32 -12.60 -2.92 10.15
CA SER A 32 -11.19 -3.29 10.36
C SER A 32 -10.71 -4.41 9.45
N ALA A 33 -9.40 -4.45 9.24
CA ALA A 33 -8.70 -5.53 8.56
C ALA A 33 -7.36 -5.81 9.26
N SER A 34 -7.00 -7.09 9.37
CA SER A 34 -5.70 -7.48 9.93
C SER A 34 -4.57 -6.95 9.05
N ILE A 35 -3.59 -6.28 9.65
CA ILE A 35 -2.48 -5.70 8.88
C ILE A 35 -1.65 -6.81 8.22
N GLU A 36 -1.55 -7.99 8.85
CA GLU A 36 -0.83 -9.14 8.32
C GLU A 36 -1.42 -9.67 7.00
N ASP A 37 -2.69 -9.39 6.73
CA ASP A 37 -3.39 -9.84 5.53
C ASP A 37 -3.26 -8.85 4.39
N ILE A 38 -2.70 -7.66 4.63
CA ILE A 38 -2.62 -6.59 3.64
C ILE A 38 -1.28 -6.68 2.91
N GLY A 39 -1.31 -6.52 1.59
CA GLY A 39 -0.13 -6.39 0.74
C GLY A 39 -0.01 -5.01 0.11
N ILE A 40 -1.13 -4.38 -0.22
CA ILE A 40 -1.18 -3.06 -0.87
C ILE A 40 -2.31 -2.24 -0.26
N VAL A 41 -2.04 -0.96 -0.01
CA VAL A 41 -3.03 0.07 0.32
C VAL A 41 -2.95 1.17 -0.73
N ILE A 42 -4.08 1.51 -1.34
CA ILE A 42 -4.20 2.59 -2.31
C ILE A 42 -5.07 3.70 -1.71
N LEU A 43 -4.50 4.89 -1.58
CA LEU A 43 -5.16 6.11 -1.11
C LEU A 43 -5.55 6.95 -2.33
N ASP A 44 -6.84 6.97 -2.67
CA ASP A 44 -7.34 7.53 -3.92
C ASP A 44 -8.52 8.49 -3.71
N HIS A 45 -8.46 9.27 -2.63
CA HIS A 45 -9.43 10.31 -2.37
C HIS A 45 -8.79 11.46 -1.57
N PRO A 46 -9.03 12.73 -1.95
CA PRO A 46 -8.36 13.89 -1.32
C PRO A 46 -8.71 14.09 0.17
N GLN A 47 -9.81 13.49 0.64
CA GLN A 47 -10.27 13.57 2.03
C GLN A 47 -9.89 12.34 2.86
N ILE A 48 -8.81 11.64 2.51
CA ILE A 48 -8.27 10.58 3.36
C ILE A 48 -7.32 11.18 4.38
N SER A 49 -7.55 10.87 5.65
CA SER A 49 -6.62 11.16 6.74
C SER A 49 -6.03 9.84 7.24
N ILE A 50 -4.72 9.74 7.36
CA ILE A 50 -4.02 8.54 7.83
C ILE A 50 -3.09 8.89 8.98
N THR A 51 -3.10 8.09 10.05
CA THR A 51 -2.18 8.32 11.18
C THR A 51 -0.79 7.81 10.85
N GLN A 52 0.23 8.49 11.39
CA GLN A 52 1.62 8.02 11.26
C GLN A 52 1.74 6.57 11.75
N ALA A 53 1.20 6.26 12.93
CA ALA A 53 1.30 4.93 13.52
C ALA A 53 0.81 3.81 12.58
N LEU A 54 -0.27 4.05 11.82
CA LEU A 54 -0.72 3.11 10.80
C LEU A 54 0.31 2.98 9.67
N ILE A 55 0.85 4.09 9.13
CA ILE A 55 1.91 4.05 8.11
C ILE A 55 3.09 3.21 8.57
N SER A 56 3.58 3.43 9.80
CA SER A 56 4.71 2.66 10.35
C SER A 56 4.42 1.17 10.41
N LYS A 57 3.22 0.77 10.85
CA LYS A 57 2.83 -0.65 10.94
C LYS A 57 2.61 -1.31 9.58
N LEU A 58 2.03 -0.59 8.62
CA LEU A 58 1.90 -1.06 7.25
C LEU A 58 3.29 -1.36 6.65
N LEU A 59 4.23 -0.43 6.79
CA LEU A 59 5.60 -0.61 6.28
C LEU A 59 6.34 -1.76 6.98
N ALA A 60 6.19 -1.91 8.30
CA ALA A 60 6.76 -3.04 9.05
C ALA A 60 6.22 -4.41 8.59
N ASN A 61 5.03 -4.44 7.99
CA ASN A 61 4.40 -5.65 7.43
C ASN A 61 4.58 -5.76 5.91
N ASN A 62 5.55 -5.05 5.34
CA ASN A 62 5.88 -5.01 3.91
C ASN A 62 4.69 -4.60 3.02
N VAL A 63 3.77 -3.79 3.53
CA VAL A 63 2.65 -3.25 2.75
C VAL A 63 3.15 -2.12 1.85
N ALA A 64 2.85 -2.20 0.56
CA ALA A 64 3.05 -1.08 -0.35
C ALA A 64 1.92 -0.05 -0.16
N LEU A 65 2.29 1.19 0.17
CA LEU A 65 1.34 2.29 0.34
C LEU A 65 1.45 3.25 -0.84
N ILE A 66 0.36 3.35 -1.63
CA ILE A 66 0.28 4.13 -2.86
C ILE A 66 -0.64 5.33 -2.63
N THR A 67 -0.23 6.51 -3.09
CA THR A 67 -1.09 7.71 -3.15
C THR A 67 -1.38 8.07 -4.59
N CYS A 68 -2.61 8.45 -4.87
CA CYS A 68 -3.06 8.92 -6.17
C CYS A 68 -3.23 10.44 -6.19
N ASP A 69 -3.25 11.01 -7.40
CA ASP A 69 -3.58 12.41 -7.63
C ASP A 69 -5.08 12.64 -7.83
N ALA A 70 -5.47 13.87 -8.17
CA ALA A 70 -6.86 14.25 -8.41
C ALA A 70 -7.52 13.57 -9.62
N THR A 71 -6.74 12.88 -10.46
CA THR A 71 -7.21 12.13 -11.64
C THR A 71 -7.17 10.62 -11.41
N HIS A 72 -7.00 10.19 -10.17
CA HIS A 72 -6.92 8.77 -9.76
C HIS A 72 -5.67 8.04 -10.30
N HIS A 73 -4.64 8.78 -10.72
CA HIS A 73 -3.38 8.18 -11.15
C HIS A 73 -2.42 8.05 -9.96
N PRO A 74 -1.75 6.90 -9.78
CA PRO A 74 -0.69 6.74 -8.77
C PRO A 74 0.45 7.75 -9.00
N VAL A 75 0.76 8.55 -7.98
CA VAL A 75 1.83 9.58 -8.04
C VAL A 75 2.89 9.42 -6.94
N GLY A 76 2.63 8.59 -5.93
CA GLY A 76 3.61 8.30 -4.89
C GLY A 76 3.50 6.87 -4.38
N LEU A 77 4.63 6.33 -3.95
CA LEU A 77 4.75 4.99 -3.40
C LEU A 77 5.70 5.05 -2.20
N PHE A 78 5.22 4.62 -1.03
CA PHE A 78 6.06 4.39 0.14
C PHE A 78 6.47 2.93 0.18
N LEU A 79 7.77 2.71 0.17
CA LEU A 79 8.39 1.39 0.31
C LEU A 79 9.05 1.26 1.68
N ASN A 80 9.00 0.05 2.22
CA ASN A 80 9.67 -0.28 3.46
C ASN A 80 11.20 -0.19 3.26
N LEU A 81 11.87 0.58 4.13
CA LEU A 81 13.34 0.63 4.15
C LEU A 81 13.94 -0.63 4.80
N ASP A 82 13.16 -1.29 5.65
CA ASP A 82 13.57 -2.49 6.38
C ASP A 82 13.15 -3.74 5.60
N GLY A 83 13.83 -3.98 4.48
CA GLY A 83 13.70 -5.17 3.63
C GLY A 83 15.05 -5.83 3.34
N HIS A 84 16.05 -5.54 4.18
CA HIS A 84 17.46 -5.83 3.94
C HIS A 84 17.89 -5.38 2.52
N THR A 85 18.74 -6.16 1.85
CA THR A 85 19.28 -5.86 0.52
C THR A 85 18.25 -6.05 -0.60
N LEU A 86 17.08 -6.64 -0.32
CA LEU A 86 16.13 -7.05 -1.37
C LEU A 86 15.54 -5.86 -2.14
N GLN A 87 15.18 -4.77 -1.46
CA GLN A 87 14.65 -3.58 -2.15
C GLN A 87 15.74 -2.92 -3.01
N SER A 88 16.94 -2.74 -2.46
CA SER A 88 18.08 -2.20 -3.21
C SER A 88 18.44 -3.05 -4.43
N GLN A 89 18.39 -4.38 -4.31
CA GLN A 89 18.60 -5.31 -5.43
C GLN A 89 17.52 -5.16 -6.51
N LYS A 90 16.25 -5.01 -6.13
CA LYS A 90 15.16 -4.78 -7.08
C LYS A 90 15.32 -3.45 -7.82
N PHE A 91 15.68 -2.38 -7.12
CA PHE A 91 15.95 -1.10 -7.77
C PHE A 91 17.17 -1.17 -8.68
N GLN A 92 18.27 -1.78 -8.24
CA GLN A 92 19.46 -1.96 -9.06
C GLN A 92 19.14 -2.73 -10.34
N ALA A 93 18.40 -3.83 -10.23
CA ALA A 93 17.95 -4.60 -11.38
C ALA A 93 17.06 -3.77 -12.32
N GLN A 94 16.15 -2.95 -11.79
CA GLN A 94 15.32 -2.06 -12.62
C GLN A 94 16.14 -0.99 -13.35
N VAL A 95 17.20 -0.45 -12.72
CA VAL A 95 18.10 0.55 -13.33
C VAL A 95 19.00 -0.08 -14.40
N GLU A 96 19.48 -1.30 -14.17
CA GLU A 96 20.35 -2.02 -15.11
C GLU A 96 19.63 -2.55 -16.35
N VAL A 97 18.29 -2.61 -16.30
CA VAL A 97 17.47 -3.05 -17.42
C VAL A 97 17.38 -1.95 -18.48
N SER A 98 18.00 -2.20 -19.64
CA SER A 98 18.08 -1.25 -20.76
C SER A 98 16.78 -1.10 -21.57
N ILE A 99 15.87 -2.06 -21.46
CA ILE A 99 14.55 -2.08 -22.12
C ILE A 99 13.55 -2.77 -21.19
N PRO A 100 12.29 -2.29 -21.07
CA PRO A 100 11.28 -2.99 -20.30
C PRO A 100 11.18 -4.45 -20.73
N LEU A 101 11.45 -5.39 -19.81
CA LEU A 101 11.34 -6.81 -20.10
C LEU A 101 9.90 -7.10 -20.53
N LYS A 102 9.71 -7.64 -21.74
CA LYS A 102 8.41 -8.14 -22.19
C LYS A 102 7.90 -9.12 -21.13
N SER A 103 6.72 -8.86 -20.58
CA SER A 103 6.05 -9.76 -19.66
C SER A 103 6.00 -11.17 -20.26
N VAL A 104 6.39 -12.17 -19.47
CA VAL A 104 6.19 -13.59 -19.78
C VAL A 104 4.74 -13.78 -20.28
N PRO A 105 4.50 -14.42 -21.44
CA PRO A 105 3.15 -14.67 -21.91
C PRO A 105 2.44 -15.63 -20.95
N PRO A 106 1.12 -15.51 -20.76
CA PRO A 106 0.38 -16.40 -19.88
C PRO A 106 0.36 -17.80 -20.50
N GLY A 107 0.99 -18.79 -19.85
CA GLY A 107 0.87 -20.21 -20.23
C GLY A 107 2.14 -21.06 -20.20
N SER A 108 2.93 -21.02 -19.13
CA SER A 108 3.90 -22.07 -18.81
C SER A 108 3.63 -22.67 -17.44
#